data_AF-A0A3S1JGS9-F1
#
_entry.id   AF-A0A3S1JGS9-F1
#
_cell.length_a   1.000
_cell.length_b   1.000
_cell.length_c   1.000
_cell.angle_alpha   90.00
_cell.angle_beta   90.00
_cell.angle_gamma   90.00
#
_symmetry.space_group_name_H-M   'P 1'
#
loop_
_entity.id
_entity.type
_entity.pdbx_description
1 polymer ?
#
loop_
_entity_poly.entity_id
_entity_poly.type
_entity_poly.pdbx_seq_one_letter_code
_entity_poly.pdbx_strand_id
1 'polypeptide(L)' 'MSERIVSFVMSGGVGSRLWPLSREDNPKQFHDFSGDGSMPAKTLRR' A
#
# COMPACT_ATOMS: atom_id res chain seq x y z
N MET A 1 -1.61 34.46 -1.48
CA MET A 1 -1.86 33.22 -0.71
C MET A 1 -1.24 32.08 -1.49
N SER A 2 -0.24 31.39 -0.93
CA SER A 2 0.27 30.16 -1.56
C SER A 2 -0.70 29.02 -1.26
N GLU A 3 -1.18 28.32 -2.29
CA GLU A 3 -2.06 27.16 -2.10
C GLU A 3 -1.27 25.97 -1.55
N ARG A 4 -1.81 25.33 -0.51
CA ARG A 4 -1.23 24.15 0.10
C ARG A 4 -1.76 22.90 -0.59
N ILE A 5 -0.88 22.20 -1.30
CA ILE A 5 -1.20 20.89 -1.89
C ILE A 5 -0.91 19.80 -0.85
N VAL A 6 -1.86 18.89 -0.65
CA VAL A 6 -1.72 17.71 0.22
C VAL A 6 -2.03 16.46 -0.58
N SER A 7 -1.15 15.47 -0.48
CA SER A 7 -1.31 14.17 -1.14
C SER A 7 -1.78 13.12 -0.15
N PHE A 8 -2.73 12.29 -0.57
CA PHE A 8 -3.23 11.16 0.20
C PHE A 8 -3.03 9.88 -0.59
N VAL A 9 -2.51 8.84 0.07
CA VAL A 9 -2.34 7.50 -0.52
C VAL A 9 -3.36 6.57 0.13
N MET A 10 -4.34 6.12 -0.65
CA MET A 10 -5.32 5.14 -0.17
C MET A 10 -4.71 3.74 -0.16
N SER A 11 -4.55 3.16 1.03
CA SER A 11 -3.97 1.83 1.23
C SER A 11 -4.98 0.85 1.83
N GLY A 12 -6.15 0.72 1.20
CA GLY A 12 -7.23 -0.15 1.65
C GLY A 12 -7.28 -1.51 0.94
N GLY A 13 -8.15 -2.38 1.47
CA GLY A 13 -8.49 -3.69 0.91
C GLY A 13 -7.62 -4.83 1.46
N VAL A 14 -8.27 -5.85 2.01
CA VAL A 14 -7.61 -7.02 2.62
C VAL A 14 -6.79 -7.83 1.61
N GLY A 15 -7.26 -7.94 0.37
CA GLY A 15 -6.62 -8.76 -0.66
C GLY A 15 -7.12 -10.20 -0.70
N SER A 16 -8.45 -10.42 -0.61
CA SER A 16 -9.05 -11.76 -0.50
C SER A 16 -8.66 -12.75 -1.62
N ARG A 17 -8.29 -12.25 -2.82
CA ARG A 17 -7.79 -13.08 -3.94
C ARG A 17 -6.40 -13.66 -3.71
N LEU A 18 -5.66 -13.10 -2.76
CA LEU A 18 -4.31 -13.52 -2.37
C LEU A 18 -4.37 -14.41 -1.11
N TRP A 19 -5.53 -14.88 -0.69
CA TRP A 19 -5.61 -15.87 0.37
C TRP A 19 -4.81 -17.13 -0.03
N PRO A 20 -4.03 -17.75 0.88
CA PRO A 20 -3.93 -17.50 2.32
C PRO A 20 -2.92 -16.41 2.73
N LEU A 21 -2.18 -15.86 1.77
CA LEU A 21 -1.08 -14.91 1.99
C LEU A 21 -1.57 -13.60 2.61
N SER A 22 -2.65 -13.02 2.07
CA SER A 22 -3.24 -11.80 2.63
C SER A 22 -4.36 -12.10 3.60
N ARG A 23 -4.35 -11.38 4.74
CA ARG A 23 -5.27 -11.50 5.87
C ARG A 23 -5.62 -10.11 6.41
N GLU A 24 -6.60 -10.03 7.31
CA GLU A 24 -7.02 -8.76 7.91
C GLU A 24 -5.89 -8.06 8.67
N ASP A 25 -5.04 -8.84 9.36
CA ASP A 25 -3.87 -8.39 10.09
C ASP A 25 -2.64 -8.13 9.21
N ASN A 26 -2.59 -8.74 8.01
CA ASN A 26 -1.54 -8.52 7.02
C ASN A 26 -2.13 -8.36 5.59
N PRO A 27 -2.70 -7.20 5.26
CA PRO A 27 -3.38 -6.97 3.99
C PRO A 27 -2.41 -6.74 2.83
N LYS A 28 -2.90 -6.94 1.60
CA LYS A 28 -2.08 -7.00 0.37
C LYS A 28 -0.97 -5.95 0.24
N GLN A 29 -1.22 -4.70 0.63
CA GLN A 29 -0.31 -3.58 0.42
C GLN A 29 1.01 -3.72 1.18
N PHE A 30 1.03 -4.48 2.28
CA PHE A 30 2.21 -4.65 3.09
C PHE A 30 3.13 -5.79 2.62
N HIS A 31 2.66 -6.64 1.71
CA HIS A 31 3.51 -7.65 1.11
C HIS A 31 4.49 -7.02 0.10
N ASP A 32 5.70 -7.57 0.06
CA ASP A 32 6.67 -7.25 -0.96
C ASP A 32 6.57 -8.23 -2.12
N PHE A 33 5.83 -7.84 -3.15
CA PHE A 33 5.65 -8.64 -4.36
C PHE A 33 6.77 -8.49 -5.38
N SER A 34 7.65 -7.48 -5.24
CA SER A 34 8.68 -7.16 -6.24
C SER A 34 10.11 -7.19 -5.69
N GLY A 35 10.30 -7.51 -4.41
CA GLY A 35 11.62 -7.61 -3.78
C GLY A 35 12.26 -6.26 -3.41
N ASP A 36 11.47 -5.18 -3.38
CA ASP A 36 11.95 -3.80 -3.17
C ASP A 36 11.12 -3.04 -2.11
N GLY A 37 10.48 -3.78 -1.21
CA GLY A 37 9.60 -3.26 -0.16
C GLY A 37 8.11 -3.24 -0.51
N SER A 38 7.31 -2.81 0.46
CA SER A 38 5.84 -2.80 0.38
C SER A 38 5.30 -1.80 -0.64
N MET A 39 4.07 -2.03 -1.12
CA MET A 39 3.43 -1.16 -2.11
C MET A 39 3.33 0.32 -1.64
N PRO A 40 2.94 0.64 -0.40
CA PRO A 40 2.90 2.03 0.08
C PRO A 40 4.28 2.68 0.10
N ALA A 41 5.32 1.95 0.51
CA ALA A 41 6.69 2.47 0.51
C ALA A 41 7.16 2.81 -0.91
N LYS A 42 6.78 1.98 -1.90
CA LYS A 42 7.05 2.23 -3.32
C LYS A 42 6.27 3.45 -3.84
N THR A 43 4.99 3.57 -3.49
CA THR A 43 4.16 4.72 -3.90
C THR A 43 4.66 6.04 -3.33
N LEU A 44 5.17 6.07 -2.09
CA LEU A 44 5.74 7.27 -1.47
C LEU A 44 7.09 7.70 -2.05
N ARG A 45 7.82 6.78 -2.70
CA ARG A 45 9.13 7.06 -3.33
C ARG A 45 9.02 7.55 -4.77
N ARG A 46 7.84 7.44 -5.38
CA ARG A 46 7.56 7.87 -6.75
C ARG A 46 7.16 9.34 -6.76
#